data_AF-A0A538LAQ7-F1
#
_entry.id   AF-A0A538LAQ7-F1
#
_cell.length_a   1.000
_cell.length_b   1.000
_cell.length_c   1.000
_cell.angle_alpha   90.00
_cell.angle_beta   90.00
_cell.angle_gamma   90.00
#
_symmetry.space_group_name_H-M   'P 1'
#
loop_
_entity.id
_entity.type
_entity.pdbx_description
1 polymer ?
#
loop_
_entity_poly.entity_id
_entity_poly.type
_entity_poly.pdbx_seq_one_letter_code
_entity_poly.pdbx_strand_id
1 'polypeptide(L)'
;MTKEGGAVSDESPVLDEAYERMAMSGFELPNGFVNHGPMACEALAALGCDEDIDGWARRVARSAGAAVDSKAPVDFEWREALGDYRLLPQWIGHFERAVADDGWPAVVEVWVPRLMPALAVALFHGAIRVAHAVRAIDAVDTPARRAELARALGYWAARYSVGQPTRMSVDADSGDLRQAIVGAAAEGARYYLTRPNIFNLHGVTGAMAVELMVDHISADAGTAGLAQVRAEHASLYRGAEPTEPTEAGTAPGDQLARAAADSRDPHQVKLVEACRRGYAATGDPTFAAAAETVTGFAR
;
A
#
# COMPACT_ATOMS: atom_id res chain seq x y z
N MET A 1 15.24 3.58 -46.53
CA MET A 1 14.35 2.66 -45.82
C MET A 1 15.18 1.98 -44.74
N THR A 2 15.23 2.59 -43.57
CA THR A 2 15.90 2.10 -42.37
C THR A 2 15.04 2.58 -41.22
N LYS A 3 14.45 1.63 -40.49
CA LYS A 3 13.58 1.84 -39.33
C LYS A 3 14.34 2.65 -38.29
N GLU A 4 13.81 3.82 -37.93
CA GLU A 4 14.07 4.43 -36.64
C GLU A 4 13.49 3.48 -35.58
N GLY A 5 14.37 2.86 -34.81
CA GLY A 5 13.99 2.18 -33.58
C GLY A 5 13.60 3.24 -32.57
N GLY A 6 12.31 3.29 -32.24
CA GLY A 6 11.83 4.08 -31.10
C GLY A 6 12.63 3.68 -29.87
N ALA A 7 13.26 4.66 -29.23
CA ALA A 7 13.88 4.49 -27.94
C ALA A 7 12.81 4.01 -26.96
N VAL A 8 13.07 2.86 -26.33
CA VAL A 8 12.34 2.42 -25.14
C VAL A 8 12.51 3.51 -24.09
N SER A 9 11.42 4.07 -23.59
CA SER A 9 11.41 5.13 -22.59
C SER A 9 12.11 4.66 -21.32
N ASP A 10 13.09 5.45 -20.87
CA ASP A 10 13.81 5.31 -19.62
C ASP A 10 12.87 5.70 -18.46
N GLU A 11 11.97 4.78 -18.12
CA GLU A 11 10.90 4.99 -17.15
C GLU A 11 11.46 4.96 -15.71
N SER A 12 11.78 6.16 -15.21
CA SER A 12 12.11 6.52 -13.83
C SER A 12 13.10 5.60 -13.09
N PRO A 13 14.40 5.61 -13.47
CA PRO A 13 15.47 4.94 -12.71
C PRO A 13 15.54 5.40 -11.23
N VAL A 14 14.98 6.56 -10.90
CA VAL A 14 15.03 7.12 -9.55
C VAL A 14 14.22 6.32 -8.52
N LEU A 15 13.12 5.67 -8.91
CA LEU A 15 12.36 4.81 -7.99
C LEU A 15 13.13 3.52 -7.68
N ASP A 16 13.80 2.94 -8.67
CA ASP A 16 14.64 1.75 -8.51
C ASP A 16 15.85 2.06 -7.60
N GLU A 17 16.55 3.17 -7.84
CA GLU A 17 17.62 3.65 -6.97
C GLU A 17 17.14 3.91 -5.53
N ALA A 18 15.90 4.42 -5.38
CA ALA A 18 15.30 4.60 -4.07
C ALA A 18 15.06 3.25 -3.36
N TYR A 19 14.53 2.24 -4.06
CA TYR A 19 14.35 0.91 -3.49
C TYR A 19 15.67 0.25 -3.12
N GLU A 20 16.69 0.32 -3.97
CA GLU A 20 18.02 -0.19 -3.66
C GLU A 20 18.60 0.47 -2.41
N ARG A 21 18.44 1.79 -2.27
CA ARG A 21 18.86 2.53 -1.07
C ARG A 21 18.09 2.10 0.17
N MET A 22 16.79 1.84 0.04
CA MET A 22 15.93 1.41 1.16
C MET A 22 16.06 -0.08 1.49
N ALA A 23 16.59 -0.90 0.58
CA ALA A 23 16.97 -2.27 0.89
C ALA A 23 18.06 -2.32 1.97
N MET A 24 18.92 -1.30 2.01
CA MET A 24 19.95 -1.09 3.04
C MET A 24 19.40 -0.54 4.37
N SER A 25 18.08 -0.38 4.48
CA SER A 25 17.39 0.16 5.64
C SER A 25 16.48 -0.89 6.29
N GLY A 26 16.38 -0.85 7.61
CA GLY A 26 15.44 -1.69 8.36
C GLY A 26 13.97 -1.38 8.04
N PHE A 27 13.10 -2.36 8.31
CA PHE A 27 11.64 -2.21 8.17
C PHE A 27 11.02 -1.37 9.28
N GLU A 28 11.67 -1.33 10.43
CA GLU A 28 11.27 -0.54 11.58
C GLU A 28 12.42 0.40 11.95
N LEU A 29 12.06 1.66 12.17
CA LEU A 29 12.96 2.70 12.60
C LEU A 29 13.33 2.47 14.08
N PRO A 30 14.48 3.00 14.58
CA PRO A 30 14.89 2.82 15.98
C PRO A 30 13.88 3.32 17.02
N ASN A 31 12.92 4.16 16.60
CA ASN A 31 11.82 4.67 17.44
C ASN A 31 10.55 3.78 17.44
N GLY A 32 10.60 2.61 16.81
CA GLY A 32 9.51 1.63 16.78
C GLY A 32 8.45 1.86 15.69
N PHE A 33 8.59 2.89 14.85
CA PHE A 33 7.69 3.13 13.72
C PHE A 33 8.13 2.38 12.46
N VAL A 34 7.19 2.07 11.56
CA VAL A 34 7.49 1.40 10.28
C VAL A 34 8.22 2.37 9.35
N ASN A 35 9.20 1.85 8.62
CA ASN A 35 9.85 2.60 7.55
C ASN A 35 8.88 2.76 6.36
N HIS A 36 8.35 3.98 6.20
CA HIS A 36 7.38 4.28 5.16
C HIS A 36 7.99 4.62 3.79
N GLY A 37 9.32 4.73 3.71
CA GLY A 37 10.01 5.24 2.52
C GLY A 37 9.60 4.56 1.21
N PRO A 38 9.55 3.22 1.14
CA PRO A 38 9.21 2.52 -0.11
C PRO A 38 7.83 2.89 -0.65
N MET A 39 6.83 2.95 0.23
CA MET A 39 5.46 3.32 -0.13
C MET A 39 5.36 4.81 -0.49
N ALA A 40 6.11 5.68 0.20
CA ALA A 40 6.09 7.10 -0.09
C ALA A 40 6.77 7.43 -1.43
N CYS A 41 7.90 6.81 -1.75
CA CYS A 41 8.60 7.01 -3.03
C CYS A 41 7.74 6.52 -4.20
N GLU A 42 7.08 5.37 -4.03
CA GLU A 42 6.17 4.85 -5.04
C GLU A 42 4.95 5.76 -5.22
N ALA A 43 4.35 6.24 -4.13
CA ALA A 43 3.22 7.17 -4.21
C ALA A 43 3.62 8.53 -4.83
N LEU A 44 4.85 9.01 -4.61
CA LEU A 44 5.38 10.20 -5.29
C LEU A 44 5.51 9.97 -6.80
N ALA A 45 6.04 8.82 -7.23
CA ALA A 45 6.12 8.46 -8.64
C ALA A 45 4.71 8.41 -9.28
N ALA A 46 3.75 7.77 -8.62
CA ALA A 46 2.37 7.69 -9.08
C ALA A 46 1.66 9.06 -9.12
N LEU A 47 2.11 10.02 -8.31
CA LEU A 47 1.63 11.40 -8.31
C LEU A 47 2.31 12.30 -9.36
N GLY A 48 3.37 11.82 -10.02
CA GLY A 48 4.18 12.58 -10.98
C GLY A 48 5.20 13.52 -10.33
N CYS A 49 5.65 13.22 -9.11
CA CYS A 49 6.63 14.00 -8.35
C CYS A 49 8.00 13.29 -8.31
N ASP A 50 8.49 12.80 -9.46
CA ASP A 50 9.74 12.05 -9.56
C ASP A 50 10.96 12.82 -9.03
N GLU A 51 10.97 14.16 -9.18
CA GLU A 51 12.04 15.03 -8.70
C GLU A 51 12.25 14.98 -7.17
N ASP A 52 11.21 14.63 -6.41
CA ASP A 52 11.25 14.58 -4.95
C ASP A 52 11.78 13.24 -4.42
N ILE A 53 11.75 12.18 -5.23
CA ILE A 53 12.02 10.80 -4.80
C ILE A 53 13.43 10.65 -4.21
N ASP A 54 14.46 11.15 -4.88
CA ASP A 54 15.84 11.02 -4.39
C ASP A 54 16.02 11.69 -3.02
N GLY A 55 15.50 12.91 -2.87
CA GLY A 55 15.56 13.67 -1.62
C GLY A 55 14.86 12.94 -0.46
N TRP A 56 13.69 12.36 -0.74
CA TRP A 56 12.95 11.54 0.20
C TRP A 56 13.69 10.27 0.59
N ALA A 57 14.20 9.53 -0.39
CA ALA A 57 14.96 8.30 -0.16
C ALA A 57 16.23 8.55 0.68
N ARG A 58 16.98 9.62 0.41
CA ARG A 58 18.15 10.00 1.23
C ARG A 58 17.77 10.34 2.66
N ARG A 59 16.63 11.01 2.87
CA ARG A 59 16.16 11.36 4.20
C ARG A 59 15.78 10.12 5.01
N VAL A 60 15.01 9.22 4.40
CA VAL A 60 14.62 7.95 5.04
C VAL A 60 15.85 7.14 5.42
N ALA A 61 16.83 7.01 4.52
CA ALA A 61 18.06 6.27 4.76
C ALA A 61 18.88 6.80 5.96
N ARG A 62 18.83 8.11 6.25
CA ARG A 62 19.51 8.70 7.42
C ARG A 62 18.86 8.34 8.76
N SER A 63 17.59 7.97 8.75
CA SER A 63 16.80 7.69 9.96
C SER A 63 16.51 6.20 10.13
N ALA A 64 16.89 5.37 9.15
CA ALA A 64 16.61 3.95 9.13
C ALA A 64 17.41 3.15 10.15
N GLY A 65 16.80 2.08 10.65
CA GLY A 65 17.50 1.02 11.38
C GLY A 65 18.41 0.22 10.45
N ALA A 66 19.18 -0.71 11.02
CA ALA A 66 20.08 -1.58 10.25
C ALA A 66 19.32 -2.40 9.20
N ALA A 67 19.98 -2.65 8.06
CA ALA A 67 19.48 -3.53 7.02
C ALA A 67 19.14 -4.92 7.60
N VAL A 68 18.13 -5.55 7.00
CA VAL A 68 17.80 -6.95 7.28
C VAL A 68 18.29 -7.76 6.09
N ASP A 69 19.38 -8.49 6.29
CA ASP A 69 19.91 -9.42 5.30
C ASP A 69 18.94 -10.59 5.15
N SER A 70 18.58 -10.93 3.92
CA SER A 70 17.74 -12.08 3.66
C SER A 70 18.52 -13.37 3.94
N LYS A 71 17.80 -14.39 4.42
CA LYS A 71 18.35 -15.71 4.67
C LYS A 71 17.49 -16.73 3.96
N ALA A 72 18.05 -17.49 3.03
CA ALA A 72 17.30 -18.56 2.39
C ALA A 72 17.04 -19.73 3.37
N PRO A 73 15.79 -20.04 3.78
CA PRO A 73 15.57 -21.18 4.66
C PRO A 73 15.61 -22.51 3.87
N VAL A 74 16.26 -23.53 4.44
CA VAL A 74 16.38 -24.87 3.84
C VAL A 74 15.13 -25.72 4.10
N ASP A 75 14.52 -25.59 5.28
CA ASP A 75 13.26 -26.24 5.68
C ASP A 75 12.35 -25.18 6.34
N PHE A 76 11.44 -24.58 5.57
CA PHE A 76 10.60 -23.47 6.04
C PHE A 76 9.13 -23.87 6.13
N GLU A 77 8.72 -24.36 7.30
CA GLU A 77 7.32 -24.61 7.62
C GLU A 77 6.60 -23.27 7.85
N TRP A 78 6.20 -22.66 6.74
CA TRP A 78 5.72 -21.29 6.71
C TRP A 78 4.52 -21.02 7.64
N ARG A 79 3.65 -22.02 7.84
CA ARG A 79 2.48 -21.89 8.73
C ARG A 79 2.88 -21.68 10.18
N GLU A 80 3.93 -22.35 10.62
CA GLU A 80 4.46 -22.24 11.99
C GLU A 80 5.28 -20.96 12.17
N ALA A 81 5.83 -20.42 11.08
CA ALA A 81 6.63 -19.20 11.07
C ALA A 81 5.82 -17.89 11.01
N LEU A 82 4.50 -17.96 10.76
CA LEU A 82 3.65 -16.77 10.66
C LEU A 82 3.61 -16.02 12.00
N GLY A 83 3.79 -14.69 11.94
CA GLY A 83 3.72 -13.82 13.11
C GLY A 83 4.97 -13.82 14.00
N ASP A 84 6.00 -14.61 13.67
CA ASP A 84 7.30 -14.53 14.34
C ASP A 84 8.23 -13.52 13.63
N TYR A 85 8.27 -12.30 14.16
CA TYR A 85 9.09 -11.22 13.60
C TYR A 85 10.58 -11.56 13.56
N ARG A 86 11.06 -12.47 14.42
CA ARG A 86 12.48 -12.90 14.45
C ARG A 86 12.86 -13.66 13.18
N LEU A 87 11.87 -14.21 12.47
CA LEU A 87 12.04 -14.93 11.21
C LEU A 87 11.94 -14.02 9.98
N LEU A 88 11.90 -12.70 10.15
CA LEU A 88 11.86 -11.75 9.02
C LEU A 88 12.96 -12.01 7.97
N PRO A 89 14.25 -12.24 8.30
CA PRO A 89 15.27 -12.63 7.32
C PRO A 89 14.89 -13.84 6.47
N GLN A 90 14.31 -14.87 7.10
CA GLN A 90 13.89 -16.12 6.47
C GLN A 90 12.68 -15.92 5.58
N TRP A 91 11.72 -15.11 6.03
CA TRP A 91 10.56 -14.70 5.25
C TRP A 91 10.97 -13.95 3.98
N ILE A 92 11.87 -12.96 4.08
CA ILE A 92 12.38 -12.23 2.90
C ILE A 92 13.07 -13.21 1.95
N GLY A 93 13.98 -14.05 2.44
CA GLY A 93 14.69 -15.01 1.60
C GLY A 93 13.75 -16.04 0.96
N HIS A 94 12.69 -16.46 1.66
CA HIS A 94 11.64 -17.33 1.11
C HIS A 94 10.95 -16.68 -0.09
N PHE A 95 10.50 -15.42 0.05
CA PHE A 95 9.83 -14.72 -1.04
C PHE A 95 10.76 -14.33 -2.18
N GLU A 96 12.04 -14.02 -1.92
CA GLU A 96 13.02 -13.79 -2.98
C GLU A 96 13.19 -15.03 -3.87
N ARG A 97 13.28 -16.22 -3.26
CA ARG A 97 13.31 -17.48 -4.02
C ARG A 97 12.01 -17.76 -4.75
N ALA A 98 10.86 -17.63 -4.05
CA ALA A 98 9.57 -17.87 -4.67
C ALA A 98 9.32 -16.95 -5.88
N VAL A 99 9.68 -15.67 -5.80
CA VAL A 99 9.56 -14.71 -6.91
C VAL A 99 10.52 -15.06 -8.06
N ALA A 100 11.72 -15.56 -7.76
CA ALA A 100 12.68 -15.99 -8.78
C ALA A 100 12.26 -17.29 -9.48
N ASP A 101 11.70 -18.24 -8.73
CA ASP A 101 11.37 -19.58 -9.21
C ASP A 101 9.99 -19.62 -9.90
N ASP A 102 8.97 -19.00 -9.29
CA ASP A 102 7.56 -19.09 -9.73
C ASP A 102 7.08 -17.83 -10.46
N GLY A 103 7.82 -16.72 -10.35
CA GLY A 103 7.42 -15.40 -10.86
C GLY A 103 6.51 -14.64 -9.89
N TRP A 104 6.63 -13.31 -9.89
CA TRP A 104 5.92 -12.47 -8.93
C TRP A 104 4.37 -12.57 -9.00
N PRO A 105 3.70 -12.73 -10.16
CA PRO A 105 2.23 -12.79 -10.20
C PRO A 105 1.71 -14.02 -9.46
N ALA A 106 2.34 -15.19 -9.67
CA ALA A 106 1.97 -16.44 -9.02
C ALA A 106 2.18 -16.35 -7.49
N VAL A 107 3.26 -15.71 -7.05
CA VAL A 107 3.51 -15.48 -5.62
C VAL A 107 2.42 -14.60 -5.00
N VAL A 108 2.03 -13.50 -5.66
CA VAL A 108 0.97 -12.60 -5.18
C VAL A 108 -0.37 -13.31 -5.12
N GLU A 109 -0.76 -14.02 -6.19
CA GLU A 109 -2.01 -14.78 -6.27
C GLU A 109 -2.15 -15.77 -5.12
N VAL A 110 -1.04 -16.42 -4.74
CA VAL A 110 -1.03 -17.43 -3.66
C VAL A 110 -0.96 -16.81 -2.27
N TRP A 111 -0.16 -15.76 -2.07
CA TRP A 111 0.18 -15.26 -0.73
C TRP A 111 -0.67 -14.11 -0.23
N VAL A 112 -1.15 -13.21 -1.10
CA VAL A 112 -2.05 -12.14 -0.68
C VAL A 112 -3.31 -12.70 0.01
N PRO A 113 -4.00 -13.72 -0.53
CA PRO A 113 -5.17 -14.29 0.14
C PRO A 113 -4.83 -14.96 1.48
N ARG A 114 -3.64 -15.56 1.62
CA ARG A 114 -3.18 -16.19 2.88
C ARG A 114 -2.91 -15.16 3.97
N LEU A 115 -2.43 -13.98 3.59
CA LEU A 115 -2.07 -12.91 4.51
C LEU A 115 -3.23 -11.94 4.78
N MET A 116 -4.25 -11.91 3.92
CA MET A 116 -5.42 -11.04 4.03
C MET A 116 -6.10 -11.06 5.41
N PRO A 117 -6.24 -12.18 6.13
CA PRO A 117 -6.80 -12.16 7.48
C PRO A 117 -6.04 -11.26 8.48
N ALA A 118 -4.79 -10.92 8.20
CA ALA A 118 -3.97 -9.97 8.94
C ALA A 118 -3.91 -8.58 8.27
N LEU A 119 -4.96 -8.17 7.54
CA LEU A 119 -5.00 -6.92 6.78
C LEU A 119 -4.62 -5.70 7.62
N ALA A 120 -5.17 -5.56 8.83
CA ALA A 120 -4.93 -4.40 9.70
C ALA A 120 -3.63 -4.47 10.50
N VAL A 121 -2.83 -5.55 10.36
CA VAL A 121 -1.65 -5.75 11.20
C VAL A 121 -0.62 -4.62 11.01
N ALA A 122 -0.02 -4.21 12.12
CA ALA A 122 0.86 -3.03 12.17
C ALA A 122 0.21 -1.80 11.50
N LEU A 123 -1.07 -1.51 11.79
CA LEU A 123 -1.83 -0.45 11.12
C LEU A 123 -1.78 -0.57 9.59
N PHE A 124 -2.13 -1.74 9.05
CA PHE A 124 -2.20 -2.01 7.60
C PHE A 124 -0.88 -1.95 6.83
N HIS A 125 0.26 -1.71 7.49
CA HIS A 125 1.52 -1.44 6.80
C HIS A 125 2.00 -2.60 5.93
N GLY A 126 1.78 -3.85 6.35
CA GLY A 126 2.13 -5.03 5.54
C GLY A 126 1.39 -5.03 4.20
N ALA A 127 0.07 -4.95 4.24
CA ALA A 127 -0.78 -4.94 3.05
C ALA A 127 -0.53 -3.72 2.16
N ILE A 128 -0.43 -2.53 2.76
CA ILE A 128 -0.15 -1.28 2.02
C ILE A 128 1.20 -1.39 1.29
N ARG A 129 2.25 -1.88 1.96
CA ARG A 129 3.58 -2.02 1.35
C ARG A 129 3.59 -3.02 0.19
N VAL A 130 2.89 -4.14 0.32
CA VAL A 130 2.74 -5.12 -0.77
C VAL A 130 1.98 -4.50 -1.95
N ALA A 131 0.87 -3.81 -1.69
CA ALA A 131 0.07 -3.16 -2.73
C ALA A 131 0.87 -2.11 -3.54
N HIS A 132 1.66 -1.26 -2.86
CA HIS A 132 2.54 -0.32 -3.54
C HIS A 132 3.62 -1.04 -4.36
N ALA A 133 4.22 -2.12 -3.84
CA ALA A 133 5.21 -2.90 -4.59
C ALA A 133 4.61 -3.57 -5.84
N VAL A 134 3.40 -4.12 -5.74
CA VAL A 134 2.65 -4.69 -6.87
C VAL A 134 2.40 -3.62 -7.94
N ARG A 135 1.88 -2.44 -7.56
CA ARG A 135 1.66 -1.34 -8.52
C ARG A 135 2.96 -0.86 -9.15
N ALA A 136 4.06 -0.80 -8.39
CA ALA A 136 5.36 -0.45 -8.94
C ALA A 136 5.79 -1.44 -10.03
N ILE A 137 5.62 -2.75 -9.80
CA ILE A 137 5.96 -3.79 -10.78
C ILE A 137 5.04 -3.71 -12.02
N ASP A 138 3.74 -3.48 -11.83
CA ASP A 138 2.79 -3.30 -12.94
C ASP A 138 3.16 -2.11 -13.85
N ALA A 139 3.67 -1.02 -13.25
CA ALA A 139 4.12 0.14 -14.01
C ALA A 139 5.39 -0.20 -14.83
N VAL A 140 6.40 -0.79 -14.19
CA VAL A 140 7.62 -1.29 -14.85
C VAL A 140 8.15 -2.47 -14.04
N ASP A 141 8.35 -3.61 -14.70
CA ASP A 141 8.87 -4.79 -14.01
C ASP A 141 10.41 -4.79 -13.97
N THR A 142 10.98 -4.51 -12.80
CA THR A 142 12.44 -4.46 -12.57
C THR A 142 12.89 -5.31 -11.37
N PRO A 143 14.17 -5.73 -11.32
CA PRO A 143 14.70 -6.49 -10.19
C PRO A 143 14.54 -5.79 -8.83
N ALA A 144 14.73 -4.46 -8.79
CA ALA A 144 14.59 -3.67 -7.56
C ALA A 144 13.14 -3.71 -7.02
N ARG A 145 12.16 -3.62 -7.92
CA ARG A 145 10.73 -3.65 -7.57
C ARG A 145 10.26 -5.03 -7.12
N ARG A 146 10.74 -6.10 -7.77
CA ARG A 146 10.54 -7.49 -7.32
C ARG A 146 11.15 -7.75 -5.94
N ALA A 147 12.35 -7.22 -5.69
CA ALA A 147 13.00 -7.34 -4.38
C ALA A 147 12.19 -6.62 -3.29
N GLU A 148 11.64 -5.44 -3.59
CA GLU A 148 10.74 -4.74 -2.65
C GLU A 148 9.45 -5.51 -2.38
N LEU A 149 8.86 -6.17 -3.38
CA LEU A 149 7.70 -7.05 -3.17
C LEU A 149 8.04 -8.21 -2.23
N ALA A 150 9.16 -8.90 -2.44
CA ALA A 150 9.59 -9.99 -1.57
C ALA A 150 9.80 -9.52 -0.11
N ARG A 151 10.40 -8.34 0.04
CA ARG A 151 10.56 -7.65 1.32
C ARG A 151 9.22 -7.32 1.98
N ALA A 152 8.29 -6.76 1.23
CA ALA A 152 6.96 -6.38 1.71
C ALA A 152 6.13 -7.59 2.17
N LEU A 153 6.10 -8.66 1.36
CA LEU A 153 5.45 -9.93 1.71
C LEU A 153 6.09 -10.54 2.97
N GLY A 154 7.43 -10.50 3.05
CA GLY A 154 8.16 -11.00 4.19
C GLY A 154 7.81 -10.26 5.49
N TYR A 155 7.67 -8.94 5.43
CA TYR A 155 7.22 -8.13 6.56
C TYR A 155 5.79 -8.48 6.99
N TRP A 156 4.86 -8.58 6.04
CA TRP A 156 3.47 -8.90 6.36
C TRP A 156 3.34 -10.30 6.98
N ALA A 157 4.07 -11.29 6.47
CA ALA A 157 4.10 -12.64 7.03
C ALA A 157 4.76 -12.70 8.43
N ALA A 158 5.89 -12.00 8.62
CA ALA A 158 6.60 -11.97 9.89
C ALA A 158 5.83 -11.21 10.99
N ARG A 159 5.00 -10.23 10.63
CA ARG A 159 4.12 -9.51 11.56
C ARG A 159 2.73 -10.12 11.69
N TYR A 160 2.40 -11.14 10.89
CA TYR A 160 1.06 -11.71 10.77
C TYR A 160 0.37 -11.92 12.13
N SER A 161 -0.80 -11.30 12.26
CA SER A 161 -1.72 -11.48 13.38
C SER A 161 -3.12 -11.30 12.82
N VAL A 162 -3.95 -12.33 12.97
CA VAL A 162 -5.34 -12.29 12.49
C VAL A 162 -6.05 -11.08 13.09
N GLY A 163 -6.70 -10.30 12.23
CA GLY A 163 -7.49 -9.14 12.58
C GLY A 163 -8.91 -9.50 12.94
N GLN A 164 -9.86 -8.67 12.52
CA GLN A 164 -11.27 -8.88 12.84
C GLN A 164 -11.84 -10.09 12.10
N PRO A 165 -12.70 -10.89 12.74
CA PRO A 165 -13.37 -11.98 12.08
C PRO A 165 -14.33 -11.44 11.00
N THR A 166 -14.17 -11.93 9.78
CA THR A 166 -15.10 -11.61 8.70
C THR A 166 -16.44 -12.29 8.93
N ARG A 167 -17.53 -11.56 8.72
CA ARG A 167 -18.85 -12.17 8.52
C ARG A 167 -19.10 -12.21 7.02
N MET A 168 -19.38 -13.39 6.48
CA MET A 168 -19.91 -13.48 5.12
C MET A 168 -21.27 -12.76 5.10
N SER A 169 -21.38 -11.65 4.38
CA SER A 169 -22.69 -11.10 4.04
C SER A 169 -23.31 -12.00 2.98
N VAL A 170 -24.58 -12.39 3.18
CA VAL A 170 -25.36 -13.20 2.24
C VAL A 170 -25.66 -12.40 0.96
N ASP A 171 -25.51 -11.08 1.02
CA ASP A 171 -25.54 -10.21 -0.14
C ASP A 171 -24.16 -10.24 -0.80
N ALA A 172 -23.93 -11.29 -1.59
CA ALA A 172 -22.97 -11.23 -2.70
C ALA A 172 -23.52 -10.20 -3.67
N ASP A 173 -23.26 -8.93 -3.39
CA ASP A 173 -23.61 -7.84 -4.28
C ASP A 173 -22.95 -8.15 -5.62
N SER A 174 -23.75 -8.52 -6.62
CA SER A 174 -23.32 -8.88 -7.98
C SER A 174 -22.73 -7.68 -8.75
N GLY A 175 -22.38 -6.62 -8.03
CA GLY A 175 -21.76 -5.41 -8.55
C GLY A 175 -20.26 -5.58 -8.76
N ASP A 176 -19.66 -4.53 -9.31
CA ASP A 176 -18.23 -4.46 -9.54
C ASP A 176 -17.48 -4.47 -8.18
N LEU A 177 -16.75 -5.55 -7.93
CA LEU A 177 -15.95 -5.75 -6.72
C LEU A 177 -14.99 -4.57 -6.47
N ARG A 178 -14.37 -4.04 -7.52
CA ARG A 178 -13.46 -2.91 -7.40
C ARG A 178 -14.22 -1.69 -6.91
N GLN A 179 -15.37 -1.40 -7.50
CA GLN A 179 -16.23 -0.30 -7.08
C GLN A 179 -16.66 -0.44 -5.62
N ALA A 180 -16.98 -1.65 -5.16
CA ALA A 180 -17.34 -1.90 -3.76
C ALA A 180 -16.17 -1.67 -2.79
N ILE A 181 -14.93 -2.00 -3.18
CA ILE A 181 -13.73 -1.72 -2.38
C ILE A 181 -13.45 -0.22 -2.33
N VAL A 182 -13.55 0.49 -3.46
CA VAL A 182 -13.42 1.96 -3.49
C VAL A 182 -14.53 2.62 -2.68
N GLY A 183 -15.74 2.06 -2.67
CA GLY A 183 -16.83 2.49 -1.80
C GLY A 183 -16.49 2.39 -0.31
N ALA A 184 -15.85 1.30 0.13
CA ALA A 184 -15.34 1.18 1.50
C ALA A 184 -14.22 2.20 1.79
N ALA A 185 -13.36 2.50 0.82
CA ALA A 185 -12.37 3.56 0.97
C ALA A 185 -13.03 4.95 1.13
N ALA A 186 -14.11 5.23 0.40
CA ALA A 186 -14.89 6.46 0.54
C ALA A 186 -15.56 6.55 1.92
N GLU A 187 -16.12 5.45 2.44
CA GLU A 187 -16.59 5.38 3.84
C GLU A 187 -15.47 5.73 4.83
N GLY A 188 -14.28 5.13 4.66
CA GLY A 188 -13.12 5.48 5.48
C GLY A 188 -12.73 6.96 5.37
N ALA A 189 -12.87 7.56 4.19
CA ALA A 189 -12.58 8.97 3.97
C ALA A 189 -13.56 9.87 4.74
N ARG A 190 -14.85 9.51 4.81
CA ARG A 190 -15.83 10.23 5.64
C ARG A 190 -15.49 10.18 7.13
N TYR A 191 -15.00 9.04 7.61
CA TYR A 191 -14.50 8.92 8.99
C TYR A 191 -13.20 9.69 9.22
N TYR A 192 -12.32 9.76 8.22
CA TYR A 192 -11.15 10.63 8.27
C TYR A 192 -11.54 12.11 8.39
N LEU A 193 -12.56 12.56 7.65
CA LEU A 193 -13.11 13.92 7.78
C LEU A 193 -13.67 14.19 9.19
N THR A 194 -14.37 13.23 9.81
CA THR A 194 -14.83 13.35 11.20
C THR A 194 -13.66 13.54 12.17
N ARG A 195 -12.57 12.80 11.98
CA ARG A 195 -11.40 12.85 12.87
C ARG A 195 -10.11 12.60 12.10
N PRO A 196 -9.42 13.67 11.62
CA PRO A 196 -8.18 13.56 10.86
C PRO A 196 -7.04 13.02 11.75
N ASN A 197 -6.86 11.70 11.74
CA ASN A 197 -5.84 11.01 12.51
C ASN A 197 -5.29 9.83 11.72
N ILE A 198 -4.19 9.26 12.24
CA ILE A 198 -3.47 8.19 11.57
C ILE A 198 -4.31 6.92 11.39
N PHE A 199 -5.19 6.59 12.33
CA PHE A 199 -6.01 5.38 12.26
C PHE A 199 -7.05 5.48 11.15
N ASN A 200 -7.76 6.61 11.07
CA ASN A 200 -8.78 6.82 10.04
C ASN A 200 -8.16 6.98 8.64
N LEU A 201 -6.97 7.59 8.56
CA LEU A 201 -6.19 7.63 7.31
C LEU A 201 -5.90 6.22 6.79
N HIS A 202 -5.49 5.30 7.67
CA HIS A 202 -5.23 3.91 7.30
C HIS A 202 -6.51 3.14 6.93
N GLY A 203 -7.67 3.59 7.40
CA GLY A 203 -8.96 3.13 6.89
C GLY A 203 -9.11 3.35 5.38
N VAL A 204 -8.70 4.53 4.89
CA VAL A 204 -8.70 4.86 3.45
C VAL A 204 -7.60 4.10 2.71
N THR A 205 -6.34 4.26 3.13
CA THR A 205 -5.19 3.71 2.39
C THR A 205 -5.17 2.19 2.46
N GLY A 206 -5.69 1.56 3.52
CA GLY A 206 -5.82 0.11 3.63
C GLY A 206 -6.84 -0.47 2.66
N ALA A 207 -8.01 0.17 2.51
CA ALA A 207 -9.00 -0.23 1.50
C ALA A 207 -8.46 -0.04 0.07
N MET A 208 -7.82 1.11 -0.19
CA MET A 208 -7.21 1.40 -1.49
C MET A 208 -5.97 0.55 -1.80
N ALA A 209 -5.35 -0.08 -0.80
CA ALA A 209 -4.32 -1.09 -0.99
C ALA A 209 -4.89 -2.43 -1.45
N VAL A 210 -6.04 -2.85 -0.89
CA VAL A 210 -6.75 -4.04 -1.40
C VAL A 210 -7.16 -3.83 -2.85
N GLU A 211 -7.63 -2.63 -3.21
CA GLU A 211 -7.99 -2.28 -4.59
C GLU A 211 -6.85 -2.48 -5.59
N LEU A 212 -5.60 -2.15 -5.24
CA LEU A 212 -4.43 -2.36 -6.10
C LEU A 212 -4.10 -3.82 -6.34
N MET A 213 -4.57 -4.73 -5.49
CA MET A 213 -4.23 -6.15 -5.55
C MET A 213 -5.34 -7.01 -6.17
N VAL A 214 -6.54 -6.45 -6.46
CA VAL A 214 -7.71 -7.27 -6.83
C VAL A 214 -7.56 -7.99 -8.16
N ASP A 215 -6.79 -7.42 -9.09
CA ASP A 215 -6.53 -8.03 -10.41
C ASP A 215 -5.47 -9.13 -10.35
N HIS A 216 -4.76 -9.25 -9.22
CA HIS A 216 -3.66 -10.19 -9.00
C HIS A 216 -4.06 -11.38 -8.13
N ILE A 217 -5.33 -11.47 -7.77
CA ILE A 217 -5.90 -12.55 -6.96
C ILE A 217 -7.22 -13.02 -7.59
N SER A 218 -7.69 -14.22 -7.21
CA SER A 218 -8.97 -14.71 -7.69
C SER A 218 -10.15 -13.84 -7.23
N ALA A 219 -11.26 -13.85 -7.97
CA ALA A 219 -12.47 -13.09 -7.61
C ALA A 219 -13.00 -13.47 -6.21
N ASP A 220 -12.92 -14.75 -5.83
CA ASP A 220 -13.28 -15.23 -4.50
C ASP A 220 -12.37 -14.63 -3.42
N ALA A 221 -11.05 -14.59 -3.67
CA ALA A 221 -10.10 -13.97 -2.77
C ALA A 221 -10.30 -12.45 -2.66
N GLY A 222 -10.62 -11.77 -3.76
CA GLY A 222 -10.97 -10.35 -3.76
C GLY A 222 -12.24 -10.06 -2.95
N THR A 223 -13.26 -10.93 -3.07
CA THR A 223 -14.48 -10.85 -2.26
C THR A 223 -14.17 -11.03 -0.77
N ALA A 224 -13.31 -11.98 -0.43
CA ALA A 224 -12.83 -12.17 0.94
C ALA A 224 -12.02 -10.96 1.44
N GLY A 225 -11.22 -10.33 0.56
CA GLY A 225 -10.51 -9.09 0.86
C GLY A 225 -11.44 -7.92 1.18
N LEU A 226 -12.50 -7.72 0.39
CA LEU A 226 -13.53 -6.72 0.69
C LEU A 226 -14.23 -7.02 2.03
N ALA A 227 -14.55 -8.28 2.30
CA ALA A 227 -15.13 -8.68 3.58
C ALA A 227 -14.18 -8.37 4.75
N GLN A 228 -12.87 -8.56 4.58
CA GLN A 228 -11.88 -8.18 5.57
C GLN A 228 -11.84 -6.66 5.77
N VAL A 229 -11.80 -5.85 4.70
CA VAL A 229 -11.85 -4.38 4.78
C VAL A 229 -13.04 -3.93 5.63
N ARG A 230 -14.24 -4.44 5.32
CA ARG A 230 -15.47 -4.11 6.04
C ARG A 230 -15.41 -4.53 7.51
N ALA A 231 -14.84 -5.69 7.82
CA ALA A 231 -14.70 -6.16 9.20
C ALA A 231 -13.75 -5.26 10.01
N GLU A 232 -12.62 -4.85 9.43
CA GLU A 232 -11.69 -3.93 10.07
C GLU A 232 -12.29 -2.54 10.28
N HIS A 233 -12.98 -2.00 9.26
CA HIS A 233 -13.69 -0.72 9.34
C HIS A 233 -14.77 -0.72 10.42
N ALA A 234 -15.59 -1.77 10.50
CA ALA A 234 -16.64 -1.89 11.51
C ALA A 234 -16.08 -1.88 12.96
N SER A 235 -14.86 -2.40 13.15
CA SER A 235 -14.16 -2.31 14.44
C SER A 235 -13.56 -0.93 14.66
N LEU A 236 -12.88 -0.38 13.64
CA LEU A 236 -12.18 0.90 13.69
C LEU A 236 -13.14 2.08 13.96
N TYR A 237 -14.33 2.05 13.38
CA TYR A 237 -15.29 3.16 13.44
C TYR A 237 -16.41 2.96 14.47
N ARG A 238 -16.29 1.96 15.34
CA ARG A 238 -17.32 1.62 16.32
C ARG A 238 -17.72 2.85 17.16
N GLY A 239 -19.00 3.22 17.09
CA GLY A 239 -19.58 4.30 17.88
C GLY A 239 -19.25 5.70 17.36
N ALA A 240 -18.74 5.82 16.15
CA ALA A 240 -18.53 7.10 15.46
C ALA A 240 -19.51 7.24 14.30
N GLU A 241 -19.93 8.48 14.04
CA GLU A 241 -20.72 8.84 12.86
C GLU A 241 -19.81 9.52 11.81
N PRO A 242 -19.93 9.15 10.52
CA PRO A 242 -19.12 9.73 9.46
C PRO A 242 -19.57 11.15 9.11
N THR A 243 -18.64 11.98 8.63
CA THR A 243 -18.95 13.32 8.12
C THR A 243 -19.13 13.25 6.62
N GLU A 244 -20.30 13.67 6.14
CA GLU A 244 -20.53 13.85 4.69
C GLU A 244 -19.92 15.17 4.22
N PRO A 245 -19.20 15.19 3.09
CA PRO A 245 -18.70 16.44 2.52
C PRO A 245 -19.86 17.34 2.09
N THR A 246 -19.74 18.64 2.34
CA THR A 246 -20.79 19.63 2.07
C THR A 246 -20.72 20.26 0.68
N GLU A 247 -19.58 20.13 0.00
CA GLU A 247 -19.33 20.72 -1.33
C GLU A 247 -18.90 19.66 -2.36
N ALA A 248 -19.23 19.91 -3.62
CA ALA A 248 -18.69 19.15 -4.73
C ALA A 248 -17.19 19.47 -4.87
N GLY A 249 -16.33 18.63 -4.31
CA GLY A 249 -14.89 18.76 -4.43
C GLY A 249 -14.42 18.55 -5.87
N THR A 250 -13.39 19.30 -6.28
CA THR A 250 -12.68 19.05 -7.54
C THR A 250 -11.71 17.88 -7.40
N ALA A 251 -11.38 17.22 -8.51
CA ALA A 251 -10.40 16.14 -8.50
C ALA A 251 -9.08 16.58 -7.82
N PRO A 252 -8.46 15.73 -6.97
CA PRO A 252 -7.16 16.03 -6.37
C PRO A 252 -6.05 16.27 -7.41
N GLY A 253 -5.81 17.55 -7.73
CA GLY A 253 -4.89 17.97 -8.79
C GLY A 253 -3.42 18.06 -8.35
N ASP A 254 -2.56 18.56 -9.23
CA ASP A 254 -1.11 18.62 -9.03
C ASP A 254 -0.68 19.52 -7.87
N GLN A 255 -1.49 20.52 -7.53
CA GLN A 255 -1.24 21.37 -6.37
C GLN A 255 -1.23 20.56 -5.06
N LEU A 256 -2.16 19.61 -4.90
CA LEU A 256 -2.21 18.75 -3.71
C LEU A 256 -1.07 17.73 -3.72
N ALA A 257 -0.69 17.21 -4.88
CA ALA A 257 0.47 16.31 -5.00
C ALA A 257 1.77 17.01 -4.57
N ARG A 258 2.00 18.23 -5.05
CA ARG A 258 3.17 19.05 -4.65
C ARG A 258 3.15 19.37 -3.16
N ALA A 259 2.00 19.78 -2.62
CA ALA A 259 1.88 20.05 -1.18
C ALA A 259 2.17 18.80 -0.32
N ALA A 260 1.70 17.62 -0.75
CA ALA A 260 1.99 16.38 -0.07
C ALA A 260 3.48 16.02 -0.14
N ALA A 261 4.14 16.23 -1.29
CA ALA A 261 5.58 16.04 -1.44
C ALA A 261 6.40 16.98 -0.54
N ASP A 262 6.01 18.27 -0.48
CA ASP A 262 6.63 19.30 0.35
C ASP A 262 6.44 19.06 1.85
N SER A 263 5.34 18.41 2.25
CA SER A 263 5.04 18.09 3.65
C SER A 263 6.10 17.23 4.33
N ARG A 264 6.82 16.43 3.53
CA ARG A 264 7.77 15.40 4.00
C ARG A 264 7.14 14.37 4.96
N ASP A 265 5.82 14.24 4.97
CA ASP A 265 5.08 13.24 5.74
C ASP A 265 4.56 12.14 4.81
N PRO A 266 5.09 10.90 4.93
CA PRO A 266 4.72 9.80 4.05
C PRO A 266 3.23 9.45 4.10
N HIS A 267 2.51 9.82 5.17
CA HIS A 267 1.07 9.56 5.25
C HIS A 267 0.27 10.49 4.35
N GLN A 268 0.68 11.76 4.25
CA GLN A 268 -0.01 12.73 3.38
C GLN A 268 0.13 12.34 1.91
N VAL A 269 1.34 11.96 1.49
CA VAL A 269 1.61 11.49 0.11
C VAL A 269 0.70 10.30 -0.24
N LYS A 270 0.68 9.26 0.61
CA LYS A 270 -0.15 8.07 0.38
C LYS A 270 -1.65 8.41 0.36
N LEU A 271 -2.10 9.29 1.26
CA LEU A 271 -3.53 9.64 1.30
C LEU A 271 -3.94 10.47 0.08
N VAL A 272 -3.15 11.47 -0.33
CA VAL A 272 -3.43 12.26 -1.53
C VAL A 272 -3.45 11.36 -2.77
N GLU A 273 -2.50 10.44 -2.89
CA GLU A 273 -2.44 9.46 -3.97
C GLU A 273 -3.69 8.55 -3.98
N ALA A 274 -4.01 7.93 -2.85
CA ALA A 274 -5.20 7.09 -2.71
C ALA A 274 -6.50 7.84 -3.02
N CYS A 275 -6.62 9.08 -2.54
CA CYS A 275 -7.78 9.93 -2.81
C CYS A 275 -7.88 10.35 -4.29
N ARG A 276 -6.75 10.67 -4.96
CA ARG A 276 -6.74 10.98 -6.39
C ARG A 276 -7.31 9.82 -7.21
N ARG A 277 -6.86 8.59 -6.93
CA ARG A 277 -7.38 7.39 -7.62
C ARG A 277 -8.84 7.10 -7.26
N GLY A 278 -9.20 7.17 -5.97
CA GLY A 278 -10.57 6.97 -5.52
C GLY A 278 -11.56 7.94 -6.18
N TYR A 279 -11.20 9.22 -6.26
CA TYR A 279 -11.99 10.23 -6.98
C TYR A 279 -12.06 9.93 -8.47
N ALA A 280 -10.95 9.59 -9.13
CA ALA A 280 -10.94 9.26 -10.55
C ALA A 280 -11.84 8.05 -10.88
N ALA A 281 -11.94 7.08 -9.97
CA ALA A 281 -12.76 5.89 -10.15
C ALA A 281 -14.27 6.12 -9.93
N THR A 282 -14.66 7.10 -9.10
CA THR A 282 -16.06 7.21 -8.61
C THR A 282 -16.69 8.59 -8.76
N GLY A 283 -15.89 9.65 -8.84
CA GLY A 283 -16.33 11.02 -8.68
C GLY A 283 -16.81 11.38 -7.27
N ASP A 284 -16.59 10.52 -6.24
CA ASP A 284 -17.03 10.79 -4.87
C ASP A 284 -16.24 11.97 -4.28
N PRO A 285 -16.90 13.08 -3.93
CA PRO A 285 -16.24 14.30 -3.42
C PRO A 285 -15.55 14.09 -2.07
N THR A 286 -15.86 13.01 -1.34
CA THR A 286 -15.22 12.69 -0.06
C THR A 286 -13.71 12.51 -0.21
N PHE A 287 -13.26 11.93 -1.32
CA PHE A 287 -11.83 11.79 -1.60
C PHE A 287 -11.14 13.13 -1.79
N ALA A 288 -11.76 14.08 -2.49
CA ALA A 288 -11.23 15.43 -2.65
C ALA A 288 -11.10 16.13 -1.29
N ALA A 289 -12.17 16.11 -0.48
CA ALA A 289 -12.18 16.72 0.84
C ALA A 289 -11.11 16.10 1.77
N ALA A 290 -10.91 14.79 1.73
CA ALA A 290 -9.87 14.12 2.52
C ALA A 290 -8.45 14.53 2.10
N ALA A 291 -8.20 14.63 0.78
CA ALA A 291 -6.92 15.09 0.25
C ALA A 291 -6.60 16.56 0.60
N GLU A 292 -7.61 17.43 0.59
CA GLU A 292 -7.48 18.83 1.03
C GLU A 292 -7.26 18.95 2.54
N THR A 293 -7.95 18.14 3.32
CA THR A 293 -7.81 18.11 4.79
C THR A 293 -6.39 17.72 5.20
N VAL A 294 -5.82 16.69 4.58
CA VAL A 294 -4.50 16.19 5.00
C VAL A 294 -3.35 17.16 4.67
N THR A 295 -3.49 17.93 3.60
CA THR A 295 -2.49 18.91 3.14
C THR A 295 -2.67 20.29 3.78
N GLY A 296 -3.68 20.47 4.64
CA GLY A 296 -3.97 21.74 5.30
C GLY A 296 -4.62 22.78 4.38
N PHE A 297 -5.20 22.36 3.26
CA PHE A 297 -5.96 23.21 2.35
C PHE A 297 -7.43 23.38 2.77
N ALA A 298 -7.92 22.54 3.68
CA ALA A 298 -9.24 22.70 4.29
C ALA A 298 -9.33 24.09 4.97
N ARG A 299 -10.27 24.91 4.49
CA ARG A 299 -10.55 26.25 5.01
C ARG A 299 -11.55 26.21 6.16
#